data_AF-A0A1V5M893-F1
#
_entry.id   AF-A0A1V5M893-F1
#
_cell.length_a   1.000
_cell.length_b   1.000
_cell.length_c   1.000
_cell.angle_alpha   90.00
_cell.angle_beta   90.00
_cell.angle_gamma   90.00
#
_symmetry.space_group_name_H-M   'P 1'
#
loop_
_entity.id
_entity.type
_entity.pdbx_description
1 polymer ?
#
loop_
_entity_poly.entity_id
_entity_poly.type
_entity_poly.pdbx_seq_one_letter_code
_entity_poly.pdbx_strand_id
1 'polypeptide(L)'
;MAMPLGQVLVDEGIMAEELVQSALRAQKYIEQGTVDALRAAQMLKYCARTGQLLEFSLEELASIKPRQFFEERPADQVELLELLGLISNADLDQIKLVKQEALDLQKVEDFIIEKGILSPEALAALRLGLDMVHSEKISLEQLVFAMHVWLWERGDFAKLVKNLGW
;
A
#
# COMPACT_ATOMS: atom_id res chain seq x y z
N MET A 1 4.78 21.65 23.68
CA MET A 1 4.18 20.33 23.97
C MET A 1 4.12 19.59 22.65
N ALA A 2 4.60 18.35 22.58
CA ALA A 2 4.52 17.57 21.35
C ALA A 2 3.06 17.14 21.13
N MET A 3 2.48 17.52 20.01
CA MET A 3 1.14 17.07 19.61
C MET A 3 1.25 15.61 19.11
N PRO A 4 0.31 14.72 19.46
CA PRO A 4 0.30 13.36 18.92
C PRO A 4 0.25 13.41 17.39
N LEU A 5 1.06 12.60 16.70
CA LEU A 5 1.12 12.57 15.24
C LEU A 5 -0.28 12.41 14.61
N GLY A 6 -1.13 11.56 15.20
CA GLY A 6 -2.51 11.38 14.74
C GLY A 6 -3.33 12.66 14.76
N GLN A 7 -3.15 13.53 15.76
CA GLN A 7 -3.85 14.81 15.83
C GLN A 7 -3.35 15.78 14.76
N VAL A 8 -2.03 15.82 14.54
CA VAL A 8 -1.45 16.64 13.46
C VAL A 8 -2.01 16.24 12.10
N LEU A 9 -2.16 14.95 11.83
CA LEU A 9 -2.71 14.45 10.56
C LEU A 9 -4.19 14.83 10.35
N VAL A 10 -4.97 14.93 11.43
CA VAL A 10 -6.37 15.40 11.37
C VAL A 10 -6.43 16.90 11.14
N ASP A 11 -5.64 17.66 11.91
CA ASP A 11 -5.64 19.13 11.85
C ASP A 11 -5.19 19.65 10.47
N GLU A 12 -4.25 18.96 9.81
CA GLU A 12 -3.81 19.25 8.44
C GLU A 12 -4.76 18.72 7.36
N GLY A 13 -5.88 18.09 7.74
CA GLY A 13 -6.86 17.53 6.80
C GLY A 13 -6.35 16.33 6.00
N ILE A 14 -5.24 15.72 6.41
CA ILE A 14 -4.62 14.58 5.71
C ILE A 14 -5.41 13.29 5.99
N MET A 15 -5.97 13.15 7.20
CA MET A 15 -6.78 12.00 7.60
C MET A 15 -8.06 12.44 8.31
N ALA A 16 -9.13 11.66 8.13
CA ALA A 16 -10.36 11.81 8.91
C ALA A 16 -10.11 11.40 10.38
N GLU A 17 -10.73 12.10 11.32
CA GLU A 17 -10.59 11.82 12.75
C GLU A 17 -11.02 10.39 13.10
N GLU A 18 -12.08 9.91 12.47
CA GLU A 18 -12.63 8.56 12.65
C GLU A 18 -11.62 7.48 12.23
N LEU A 19 -10.81 7.77 11.20
CA LEU A 19 -9.78 6.86 10.72
C LEU A 19 -8.60 6.81 11.67
N VAL A 20 -8.20 7.96 12.24
CA VAL A 20 -7.14 8.02 13.27
C VAL A 20 -7.58 7.29 14.54
N GLN A 21 -8.82 7.49 14.99
CA GLN A 21 -9.37 6.76 16.15
C GLN A 21 -9.41 5.25 15.90
N SER A 22 -9.81 4.84 14.69
CA SER A 22 -9.80 3.43 14.27
C SER A 22 -8.39 2.85 14.28
N ALA A 23 -7.39 3.58 13.76
CA ALA A 23 -6.00 3.16 13.74
C ALA A 23 -5.41 2.97 15.16
N LEU A 24 -5.70 3.90 16.08
CA LEU A 24 -5.27 3.80 17.48
C LEU A 24 -5.92 2.60 18.19
N ARG A 25 -7.18 2.30 17.89
CA ARG A 25 -7.86 1.12 18.45
C ARG A 25 -7.27 -0.19 17.91
N ALA A 26 -7.00 -0.26 16.60
CA ALA A 26 -6.31 -1.38 15.98
C ALA A 26 -4.93 -1.62 16.61
N GLN A 27 -4.15 -0.56 16.83
CA GLN A 27 -2.85 -0.63 17.52
C GLN A 27 -2.98 -1.27 18.91
N LYS A 28 -3.97 -0.87 19.71
CA LYS A 28 -4.23 -1.49 21.03
C LYS A 28 -4.55 -2.98 20.92
N TYR A 29 -5.35 -3.38 19.94
CA TYR A 29 -5.67 -4.81 19.74
C TYR A 29 -4.44 -5.64 19.35
N ILE A 30 -3.53 -5.07 18.56
CA ILE A 30 -2.25 -5.70 18.22
C ILE A 30 -1.35 -5.81 19.46
N GLU A 31 -1.20 -4.73 20.22
CA GLU A 31 -0.40 -4.70 21.45
C GLU A 31 -0.90 -5.70 22.50
N GLN A 32 -2.21 -5.91 22.56
CA GLN A 32 -2.85 -6.89 23.46
C GLN A 32 -2.83 -8.32 22.91
N GLY A 33 -2.31 -8.55 21.70
CA GLY A 33 -2.32 -9.86 21.04
C GLY A 33 -3.73 -10.36 20.67
N THR A 34 -4.73 -9.48 20.67
CA THR A 34 -6.12 -9.82 20.35
C THR A 34 -6.30 -10.01 18.84
N VAL A 35 -5.56 -9.24 18.04
CA VAL A 35 -5.62 -9.25 16.57
C VAL A 35 -4.20 -9.14 16.04
N ASP A 36 -3.82 -9.93 15.03
CA ASP A 36 -2.54 -9.75 14.36
C ASP A 36 -2.54 -8.50 13.47
N ALA A 37 -1.34 -7.96 13.17
CA ALA A 37 -1.20 -6.73 12.39
C ALA A 37 -1.89 -6.81 11.01
N LEU A 38 -1.96 -8.01 10.45
CA LEU A 38 -2.52 -8.24 9.13
C LEU A 38 -4.06 -8.12 9.14
N ARG A 39 -4.72 -8.81 10.07
CA ARG A 39 -6.17 -8.64 10.30
C ARG A 39 -6.51 -7.20 10.63
N ALA A 40 -5.72 -6.56 11.49
CA ALA A 40 -5.90 -5.16 11.85
C ALA A 40 -5.85 -4.23 10.63
N ALA A 41 -4.88 -4.43 9.73
CA ALA A 41 -4.78 -3.66 8.48
C ALA A 41 -6.01 -3.85 7.57
N GLN A 42 -6.54 -5.08 7.48
CA GLN A 42 -7.75 -5.35 6.69
C GLN A 42 -8.98 -4.64 7.24
N MET A 43 -9.12 -4.60 8.56
CA MET A 43 -10.22 -3.87 9.19
C MET A 43 -10.09 -2.37 8.99
N LEU A 44 -8.88 -1.82 9.11
CA LEU A 44 -8.65 -0.41 8.84
C LEU A 44 -8.96 -0.05 7.38
N LYS A 45 -8.66 -0.95 6.43
CA LYS A 45 -9.06 -0.78 5.03
C LYS A 45 -10.59 -0.76 4.87
N TYR A 46 -11.32 -1.56 5.64
CA TYR A 46 -12.78 -1.51 5.67
C TYR A 46 -13.29 -0.17 6.23
N CYS A 47 -12.79 0.26 7.40
CA CYS A 47 -13.13 1.54 8.02
C CYS A 47 -12.85 2.72 7.09
N ALA A 48 -11.70 2.74 6.41
CA ALA A 48 -11.35 3.76 5.44
C ALA A 48 -12.32 3.82 4.25
N ARG A 49 -12.86 2.67 3.83
CA ARG A 49 -13.81 2.59 2.71
C ARG A 49 -15.23 2.99 3.12
N THR A 50 -15.66 2.65 4.33
CA THR A 50 -17.04 2.87 4.78
C THR A 50 -17.21 4.14 5.61
N GLY A 51 -16.12 4.74 6.08
CA GLY A 51 -16.14 5.83 7.07
C GLY A 51 -16.60 5.37 8.46
N GLN A 52 -16.75 4.07 8.69
CA GLN A 52 -17.19 3.54 9.97
C GLN A 52 -16.01 3.40 10.93
N LEU A 53 -16.27 3.66 12.21
CA LEU A 53 -15.33 3.41 13.29
C LEU A 53 -15.05 1.91 13.44
N LEU A 54 -13.85 1.58 13.93
CA LEU A 54 -13.45 0.22 14.23
C LEU A 54 -14.20 -0.33 15.47
N GLU A 55 -15.44 -0.78 15.30
CA GLU A 55 -16.32 -1.30 16.36
C GLU A 55 -16.65 -2.79 16.17
N PHE A 56 -15.64 -3.60 15.86
CA PHE A 56 -15.83 -5.04 15.67
C PHE A 56 -15.83 -5.80 17.01
N SER A 57 -16.72 -6.77 17.14
CA SER A 57 -16.73 -7.76 18.23
C SER A 57 -15.56 -8.74 18.11
N LEU A 58 -15.21 -9.45 19.19
CA LEU A 58 -14.17 -10.49 19.15
C LEU A 58 -14.50 -11.61 18.16
N GLU A 59 -15.78 -11.93 17.98
CA GLU A 59 -16.27 -12.91 17.01
C GLU A 59 -16.10 -12.41 15.58
N GLU A 60 -16.40 -11.14 15.32
CA GLU A 60 -16.16 -10.51 14.02
C GLU A 60 -14.66 -10.48 13.70
N LEU A 61 -13.83 -10.12 14.69
CA LEU A 61 -12.37 -10.15 14.61
C LEU A 61 -11.82 -11.55 14.29
N ALA A 62 -12.35 -12.59 14.93
CA ALA A 62 -11.95 -13.98 14.70
C ALA A 62 -12.41 -14.51 13.34
N SER A 63 -13.54 -13.99 12.81
CA SER A 63 -14.09 -14.40 11.52
C SER A 63 -13.31 -13.84 10.32
N ILE A 64 -12.55 -12.75 10.53
CA ILE A 64 -11.67 -12.17 9.51
C ILE A 64 -10.50 -13.13 9.30
N LYS A 65 -10.60 -13.90 8.22
CA LYS A 65 -9.47 -14.69 7.73
C LYS A 65 -8.37 -13.69 7.34
N PRO A 66 -7.18 -13.73 7.97
CA PRO A 66 -6.07 -12.97 7.46
C PRO A 66 -5.91 -13.39 6.00
N ARG A 67 -6.00 -12.45 5.06
CA ARG A 67 -5.49 -12.76 3.72
C ARG A 67 -4.01 -12.94 3.98
N GLN A 68 -3.48 -14.14 3.81
CA GLN A 68 -2.04 -14.32 3.74
C GLN A 68 -1.54 -13.24 2.77
N PHE A 69 -0.75 -12.29 3.26
CA PHE A 69 0.01 -11.45 2.35
C PHE A 69 0.78 -12.43 1.49
N PHE A 70 0.58 -12.28 0.18
CA PHE A 70 1.00 -13.20 -0.86
C PHE A 70 2.26 -13.97 -0.43
N GLU A 71 2.12 -15.29 -0.23
CA GLU A 71 3.29 -16.16 -0.04
C GLU A 71 4.19 -16.17 -1.29
N GLU A 72 3.73 -15.55 -2.38
CA GLU A 72 4.39 -15.43 -3.67
C GLU A 72 4.81 -13.96 -3.90
N ARG A 73 6.08 -13.76 -4.29
CA ARG A 73 6.60 -12.46 -4.75
C ARG A 73 5.69 -11.97 -5.89
N PRO A 74 5.32 -10.67 -5.95
CA PRO A 74 4.48 -10.18 -7.05
C PRO A 74 5.13 -10.53 -8.38
N ALA A 75 4.38 -11.20 -9.25
CA ALA A 75 4.89 -11.68 -10.53
C ALA A 75 5.20 -10.51 -11.49
N ASP A 76 4.51 -9.38 -11.31
CA ASP A 76 4.70 -8.19 -12.14
C ASP A 76 4.30 -6.88 -11.44
N GLN A 77 4.48 -5.78 -12.19
CA GLN A 77 4.18 -4.43 -11.71
C GLN A 77 2.72 -4.25 -11.31
N VAL A 78 1.74 -4.89 -11.96
CA VAL A 78 0.32 -4.70 -11.63
C VAL A 78 0.00 -5.32 -10.27
N GLU A 79 0.57 -6.48 -9.96
CA GLU A 79 0.46 -7.08 -8.64
C GLU A 79 1.18 -6.24 -7.57
N LEU A 80 2.34 -5.67 -7.90
CA LEU A 80 3.04 -4.74 -7.01
C LEU A 80 2.21 -3.48 -6.75
N LEU A 81 1.52 -2.93 -7.75
CA LEU A 81 0.63 -1.78 -7.59
C LEU A 81 -0.54 -2.07 -6.65
N GLU A 82 -1.13 -3.25 -6.77
CA GLU A 82 -2.16 -3.71 -5.85
C GLU A 82 -1.62 -3.85 -4.42
N LEU A 83 -0.40 -4.39 -4.27
CA LEU A 83 0.28 -4.54 -2.98
C LEU A 83 0.59 -3.18 -2.32
N LEU A 84 1.09 -2.22 -3.10
CA LEU A 84 1.46 -0.90 -2.59
C LEU A 84 0.23 -0.07 -2.20
N GLY A 85 -0.96 -0.42 -2.68
CA GLY A 85 -2.19 0.30 -2.34
C GLY A 85 -2.23 1.75 -2.84
N LEU A 86 -1.43 2.06 -3.86
CA LEU A 86 -1.27 3.43 -4.41
C LEU A 86 -2.38 3.84 -5.37
N ILE A 87 -3.22 2.88 -5.77
CA ILE A 87 -4.20 3.04 -6.82
C ILE A 87 -5.58 2.66 -6.28
N SER A 88 -6.63 3.37 -6.74
CA SER A 88 -8.01 3.04 -6.37
C SER A 88 -8.40 1.64 -6.89
N ASN A 89 -9.32 0.95 -6.21
CA ASN A 89 -9.77 -0.36 -6.70
C ASN A 89 -10.42 -0.25 -8.10
N ALA A 90 -11.10 0.86 -8.39
CA ALA A 90 -11.74 1.08 -9.70
C ALA A 90 -10.70 1.24 -10.83
N ASP A 91 -9.57 1.87 -10.56
CA ASP A 91 -8.46 1.98 -11.50
C ASP A 91 -7.71 0.65 -11.63
N LEU A 92 -7.50 -0.07 -10.52
CA LEU A 92 -6.91 -1.41 -10.55
C LEU A 92 -7.74 -2.39 -11.39
N ASP A 93 -9.06 -2.36 -11.29
CA ASP A 93 -9.96 -3.21 -12.08
C ASP A 93 -9.84 -2.90 -13.58
N GLN A 94 -9.75 -1.62 -13.96
CA GLN A 94 -9.51 -1.22 -15.35
C GLN A 94 -8.13 -1.65 -15.84
N ILE A 95 -7.08 -1.49 -15.04
CA ILE A 95 -5.71 -1.92 -15.37
C ILE A 95 -5.68 -3.45 -15.60
N LYS A 96 -6.35 -4.22 -14.74
CA LYS A 96 -6.45 -5.68 -14.88
C LYS A 96 -7.19 -6.09 -16.15
N LEU A 97 -8.24 -5.37 -16.53
CA LEU A 97 -8.95 -5.60 -17.79
C LEU A 97 -8.04 -5.34 -19.00
N VAL A 98 -7.34 -4.20 -19.02
CA VAL A 98 -6.39 -3.88 -20.09
C VAL A 98 -5.27 -4.92 -20.14
N LYS A 99 -4.75 -5.39 -19.00
CA LYS A 99 -3.73 -6.45 -18.94
C LYS A 99 -4.22 -7.79 -19.51
N GLN A 100 -5.50 -8.12 -19.36
CA GLN A 100 -6.07 -9.34 -19.92
C GLN A 100 -6.22 -9.27 -21.46
N GLU A 101 -6.54 -8.08 -21.97
CA GLU A 101 -6.71 -7.84 -23.42
C GLU A 101 -5.37 -7.55 -24.13
N ALA A 102 -4.44 -6.93 -23.43
CA ALA A 102 -3.13 -6.57 -23.93
C ALA A 102 -2.14 -7.73 -23.73
N LEU A 103 -1.62 -8.24 -24.85
CA LEU A 103 -0.48 -9.18 -24.85
C LEU A 103 0.86 -8.51 -24.43
N ASP A 104 0.87 -7.18 -24.27
CA ASP A 104 2.06 -6.37 -24.06
C ASP A 104 1.91 -5.46 -22.83
N LEU A 105 2.85 -5.59 -21.90
CA LEU A 105 2.97 -4.77 -20.68
C LEU A 105 3.11 -3.28 -20.98
N GLN A 106 3.71 -2.92 -22.12
CA GLN A 106 3.88 -1.52 -22.49
C GLN A 106 2.54 -0.81 -22.70
N LYS A 107 1.54 -1.50 -23.26
CA LYS A 107 0.18 -0.95 -23.42
C LYS A 107 -0.51 -0.71 -22.09
N VAL A 108 -0.21 -1.52 -21.08
CA VAL A 108 -0.72 -1.35 -19.71
C VAL A 108 -0.10 -0.10 -19.09
N GLU A 109 1.20 0.10 -19.25
CA GLU A 109 1.90 1.30 -18.78
C GLU A 109 1.40 2.57 -19.49
N ASP A 110 1.24 2.52 -20.81
CA ASP A 110 0.69 3.63 -21.60
C ASP A 110 -0.71 4.02 -21.09
N PHE A 111 -1.58 3.04 -20.85
CA PHE A 111 -2.91 3.27 -20.27
C PHE A 111 -2.85 3.93 -18.89
N ILE A 112 -1.95 3.46 -18.00
CA ILE A 112 -1.77 4.02 -16.65
C ILE A 112 -1.33 5.50 -16.74
N ILE A 113 -0.43 5.82 -17.67
CA ILE A 113 0.08 7.18 -17.89
C ILE A 113 -1.01 8.08 -18.50
N GLU A 114 -1.69 7.63 -19.55
CA GLU A 114 -2.73 8.40 -20.26
C GLU A 114 -3.92 8.74 -19.36
N LYS A 115 -4.28 7.83 -18.45
CA LYS A 115 -5.31 8.08 -17.43
C LYS A 115 -4.84 8.94 -16.28
N GLY A 116 -3.55 9.27 -16.21
CA GLY A 116 -2.95 10.04 -15.12
C GLY A 116 -2.98 9.31 -13.78
N ILE A 117 -3.06 7.97 -13.79
CA ILE A 117 -3.11 7.15 -12.58
C ILE A 117 -1.74 7.17 -11.89
N LEU A 118 -0.66 6.99 -12.66
CA LEU A 118 0.71 7.14 -12.19
C LEU A 118 1.55 7.87 -13.24
N SER A 119 2.59 8.56 -12.76
CA SER A 119 3.53 9.24 -13.64
C SER A 119 4.52 8.24 -14.28
N PRO A 120 5.12 8.58 -15.42
CA PRO A 120 6.17 7.76 -16.04
C PRO A 120 7.34 7.47 -15.09
N GLU A 121 7.69 8.44 -14.25
CA GLU A 121 8.76 8.30 -13.25
C GLU A 121 8.39 7.28 -12.17
N ALA A 122 7.12 7.27 -11.74
CA ALA A 122 6.64 6.31 -10.75
C ALA A 122 6.66 4.89 -11.31
N LEU A 123 6.23 4.70 -12.56
CA LEU A 123 6.32 3.40 -13.25
C LEU A 123 7.77 2.95 -13.45
N ALA A 124 8.67 3.87 -13.80
CA ALA A 124 10.10 3.57 -13.90
C ALA A 124 10.70 3.13 -12.57
N ALA A 125 10.35 3.80 -11.46
CA ALA A 125 10.79 3.42 -10.12
C ALA A 125 10.25 2.04 -9.70
N LEU A 126 8.96 1.76 -9.98
CA LEU A 126 8.34 0.46 -9.74
C LEU A 126 9.06 -0.67 -10.47
N ARG A 127 9.34 -0.46 -11.76
CA ARG A 127 10.05 -1.45 -12.59
C ARG A 127 11.44 -1.73 -12.03
N LEU A 128 12.21 -0.68 -11.77
CA LEU A 128 13.55 -0.79 -11.20
C LEU A 128 13.53 -1.50 -9.84
N GLY A 129 12.58 -1.14 -8.96
CA GLY A 129 12.44 -1.76 -7.66
C GLY A 129 12.07 -3.25 -7.75
N LEU A 130 11.18 -3.62 -8.67
CA LEU A 130 10.82 -5.01 -8.91
C LEU A 130 12.02 -5.82 -9.43
N ASP A 131 12.83 -5.25 -10.33
CA ASP A 131 14.08 -5.86 -10.79
C ASP A 131 15.09 -6.07 -9.64
N MET A 132 15.14 -5.14 -8.68
CA MET A 132 15.98 -5.27 -7.48
C MET A 132 15.50 -6.40 -6.56
N VAL A 133 14.18 -6.63 -6.46
CA VAL A 133 13.60 -7.78 -5.73
C VAL A 133 13.89 -9.09 -6.45
N HIS A 134 13.71 -9.14 -7.78
CA HIS A 134 14.02 -10.33 -8.58
C HIS A 134 15.50 -10.71 -8.53
N SER A 135 16.38 -9.72 -8.45
CA SER A 135 17.82 -9.92 -8.28
C SER A 135 18.27 -10.10 -6.83
N GLU A 136 17.33 -10.23 -5.89
CA GLU A 136 17.57 -10.47 -4.45
C GLU A 136 18.44 -9.41 -3.76
N LYS A 137 18.52 -8.20 -4.33
CA LYS A 137 19.24 -7.07 -3.73
C LYS A 137 18.48 -6.45 -2.56
N ILE A 138 17.16 -6.47 -2.65
CA ILE A 138 16.24 -6.00 -1.61
C ILE A 138 15.09 -7.00 -1.45
N SER A 139 14.49 -7.04 -0.26
CA SER A 139 13.25 -7.78 -0.01
C SER A 139 12.03 -7.04 -0.56
N LEU A 140 10.91 -7.75 -0.66
CA LEU A 140 9.64 -7.14 -1.07
C LEU A 140 9.18 -6.06 -0.08
N GLU A 141 9.37 -6.28 1.22
CA GLU A 141 9.05 -5.31 2.26
C GLU A 141 9.91 -4.05 2.14
N GLN A 142 11.20 -4.22 1.84
CA GLN A 142 12.11 -3.12 1.57
C GLN A 142 11.68 -2.34 0.33
N LEU A 143 11.27 -3.02 -0.75
CA LEU A 143 10.70 -2.38 -1.92
C LEU A 143 9.43 -1.57 -1.58
N VAL A 144 8.48 -2.20 -0.88
CA VAL A 144 7.22 -1.53 -0.48
C VAL A 144 7.53 -0.26 0.32
N PHE A 145 8.43 -0.35 1.29
CA PHE A 145 8.85 0.80 2.07
C PHE A 145 9.53 1.88 1.22
N ALA A 146 10.54 1.51 0.42
CA ALA A 146 11.27 2.44 -0.44
C ALA A 146 10.35 3.17 -1.41
N MET A 147 9.37 2.46 -2.01
CA MET A 147 8.38 3.07 -2.89
C MET A 147 7.55 4.12 -2.16
N HIS A 148 7.08 3.83 -0.96
CA HIS A 148 6.33 4.81 -0.17
C HIS A 148 7.17 6.04 0.14
N VAL A 149 8.43 5.89 0.57
CA VAL A 149 9.34 7.03 0.83
C VAL A 149 9.59 7.83 -0.46
N TRP A 150 9.86 7.13 -1.56
CA TRP A 150 10.15 7.77 -2.84
C TRP A 150 8.98 8.59 -3.38
N LEU A 151 7.73 8.22 -3.11
CA LEU A 151 6.56 9.01 -3.51
C LEU A 151 6.56 10.41 -2.88
N TRP A 152 7.16 10.57 -1.70
CA TRP A 152 7.28 11.87 -1.02
C TRP A 152 8.54 12.62 -1.46
N GLU A 153 9.69 11.95 -1.57
CA GLU A 153 10.97 12.62 -1.90
C GLU A 153 11.15 12.88 -3.41
N ARG A 154 10.63 11.98 -4.25
CA ARG A 154 10.89 11.89 -5.69
C ARG A 154 12.40 11.78 -6.01
N GLY A 155 12.73 11.74 -7.30
CA GLY A 155 14.11 11.69 -7.78
C GLY A 155 14.60 10.29 -8.10
N ASP A 156 15.89 10.01 -7.87
CA ASP A 156 16.51 8.74 -8.23
C ASP A 156 16.19 7.64 -7.20
N PHE A 157 15.40 6.65 -7.62
CA PHE A 157 14.99 5.54 -6.77
C PHE A 157 16.16 4.67 -6.30
N ALA A 158 17.14 4.37 -7.16
CA ALA A 158 18.31 3.57 -6.77
C ALA A 158 19.17 4.29 -5.72
N LYS A 159 19.29 5.62 -5.84
CA LYS A 159 19.97 6.43 -4.83
C LYS A 159 19.23 6.41 -3.50
N LEU A 160 17.88 6.50 -3.53
CA LEU A 160 17.06 6.41 -2.32
C LEU A 160 17.24 5.07 -1.62
N VAL A 161 17.20 3.94 -2.35
CA VAL A 161 17.40 2.61 -1.77
C VAL A 161 18.77 2.51 -1.08
N LYS A 162 19.83 3.02 -1.71
CA LYS A 162 21.17 3.08 -1.07
C LYS A 162 21.21 3.95 0.18
N ASN A 163 20.50 5.07 0.19
CA ASN A 163 20.42 5.95 1.36
C ASN A 163 19.70 5.28 2.54
N LEU A 164 18.76 4.36 2.27
CA LEU A 164 18.12 3.51 3.27
C LEU A 164 19.03 2.38 3.77
N GLY A 165 20.22 2.23 3.18
CA GLY A 165 21.23 1.25 3.58
C GLY A 165 21.07 -0.12 2.91
N TRP A 166 20.39 -0.19 1.76
CA TRP A 166 20.15 -1.42 1.01
C TRP A 166 20.84 -1.43 -0.36
#